data_AF-A0A970BTH1-F1
#
_entry.id   AF-A0A970BTH1-F1
#
_cell.length_a   1.000
_cell.length_b   1.000
_cell.length_c   1.000
_cell.angle_alpha   90.00
_cell.angle_beta   90.00
_cell.angle_gamma   90.00
#
_symmetry.space_group_name_H-M   'P 1'
#
loop_
_entity.id
_entity.type
_entity.pdbx_description
1 polymer ?
#
loop_
_entity_poly.entity_id
_entity_poly.type
_entity_poly.pdbx_seq_one_letter_code
_entity_poly.pdbx_strand_id
1 'polypeptide(L)'
;MAGAFAQLNPSPRLLLGPGPSQISPRVLRAGATPLLGYLDPEYLRMMDETQVLLRRMFGTENEWTMCVPGTGMAGMEAALINVLEPGDEAV
;
A
#
# COMPACT_ATOMS: atom_id res chain seq x y z
N MET A 1 -1.46 -19.93 -33.02
CA MET A 1 -0.85 -19.65 -31.70
C MET A 1 -1.92 -19.62 -30.60
N ALA A 2 -2.76 -20.65 -30.50
CA ALA A 2 -3.70 -20.78 -29.39
C ALA A 2 -3.00 -21.59 -28.29
N GLY A 3 -2.48 -20.91 -27.27
CA GLY A 3 -1.74 -21.55 -26.17
C GLY A 3 -0.68 -20.67 -25.50
N ALA A 4 -0.39 -19.47 -26.02
CA ALA A 4 0.69 -18.64 -25.49
C ALA A 4 0.37 -17.96 -24.14
N PHE A 5 -0.91 -17.82 -23.78
CA PHE A 5 -1.34 -17.12 -22.56
C PHE A 5 -2.52 -17.86 -21.90
N ALA A 6 -2.22 -18.80 -21.02
CA ALA A 6 -3.22 -19.46 -20.18
C ALA A 6 -3.69 -18.53 -19.05
N GLN A 7 -4.82 -18.86 -18.42
CA GLN A 7 -5.30 -18.15 -17.24
C GLN A 7 -4.23 -18.15 -16.13
N LEU A 8 -4.07 -17.01 -15.44
CA LEU A 8 -3.14 -16.85 -14.33
C LEU A 8 -3.46 -17.86 -13.22
N ASN A 9 -2.60 -18.85 -13.04
CA ASN A 9 -2.73 -19.88 -12.02
C ASN A 9 -1.35 -20.35 -11.52
N PRO A 10 -0.60 -19.48 -10.79
CA PRO A 10 0.70 -19.86 -10.25
C PRO A 10 0.54 -20.91 -9.14
N SER A 11 1.49 -21.84 -9.07
CA SER A 11 1.57 -22.79 -7.95
C SER A 11 1.94 -22.06 -6.65
N PRO A 12 1.44 -22.52 -5.48
CA PRO A 12 1.75 -21.89 -4.21
C PRO A 12 3.25 -21.94 -3.91
N ARG A 13 3.74 -20.96 -3.16
CA ARG A 13 5.10 -20.90 -2.60
C ARG A 13 5.00 -20.64 -1.11
N LEU A 14 5.97 -21.12 -0.35
CA LEU A 14 6.21 -20.65 1.01
C LEU A 14 7.33 -19.61 0.93
N LEU A 15 7.00 -18.35 1.21
CA LEU A 15 7.93 -17.22 1.07
C LEU A 15 8.60 -16.95 2.42
N LEU A 16 9.86 -17.38 2.58
CA LEU A 16 10.69 -17.18 3.79
C LEU A 16 11.91 -16.28 3.54
N GLY A 17 11.94 -15.57 2.40
CA GLY A 17 12.97 -14.58 2.08
C GLY A 17 12.68 -13.21 2.72
N PRO A 18 13.47 -12.17 2.38
CA PRO A 18 13.30 -10.81 2.93
C PRO A 18 12.04 -10.09 2.41
N GLY A 19 11.37 -10.63 1.40
CA GLY A 19 10.13 -10.10 0.86
C GLY A 19 9.89 -10.56 -0.59
N PRO A 20 8.64 -10.49 -1.08
CA PRO A 20 7.41 -10.21 -0.30
C PRO A 20 7.05 -11.38 0.62
N SER A 21 6.20 -11.12 1.62
CA SER A 21 5.65 -12.17 2.49
C SER A 21 4.38 -12.79 1.91
N GLN A 22 3.97 -13.93 2.47
CA GLN A 22 2.68 -14.55 2.11
C GLN A 22 1.51 -13.63 2.52
N ILE A 23 0.65 -13.28 1.56
CA ILE A 23 -0.54 -12.47 1.85
C ILE A 23 -1.59 -13.31 2.58
N SER A 24 -2.15 -12.76 3.66
CA SER A 24 -3.29 -13.38 4.36
C SER A 24 -4.47 -13.62 3.40
N PRO A 25 -5.13 -14.79 3.42
CA PRO A 25 -6.30 -15.04 2.59
C PRO A 25 -7.43 -14.00 2.75
N ARG A 26 -7.53 -13.35 3.92
CA ARG A 26 -8.49 -12.26 4.15
C ARG A 26 -8.21 -11.04 3.27
N VAL A 27 -6.94 -10.68 3.10
CA VAL A 27 -6.52 -9.53 2.27
C VAL A 27 -6.69 -9.84 0.78
N LEU A 28 -6.39 -11.08 0.35
CA LEU A 28 -6.64 -11.51 -1.03
C LEU A 28 -8.12 -11.43 -1.40
N ARG A 29 -9.03 -11.84 -0.50
CA ARG A 29 -10.47 -11.69 -0.72
C ARG A 29 -10.92 -10.24 -0.78
N ALA A 30 -10.33 -9.36 0.03
CA ALA A 30 -10.62 -7.93 -0.03
C ALA A 30 -10.22 -7.32 -1.38
N GLY A 31 -9.11 -7.76 -1.99
CA GLY A 31 -8.70 -7.29 -3.33
C GLY A 31 -9.65 -7.69 -4.47
N ALA A 32 -10.60 -8.59 -4.23
CA ALA A 32 -11.60 -9.03 -5.21
C ALA A 32 -12.97 -8.34 -5.03
N THR A 33 -13.10 -7.38 -4.11
CA THR A 33 -14.35 -6.63 -3.93
C THR A 33 -14.58 -5.65 -5.09
N PRO A 34 -15.84 -5.21 -5.34
CA PRO A 34 -16.13 -4.20 -6.35
C PRO A 34 -15.36 -2.88 -6.13
N LEU A 35 -15.11 -2.16 -7.21
CA LEU A 35 -14.47 -0.85 -7.18
C LEU A 35 -15.47 0.25 -6.77
N LEU A 36 -14.96 1.26 -6.08
CA LEU A 36 -15.67 2.50 -5.75
C LEU A 36 -15.08 3.68 -6.54
N GLY A 37 -15.86 4.74 -6.69
CA GLY A 37 -15.35 6.01 -7.22
C GLY A 37 -14.36 6.67 -6.25
N TYR A 38 -13.40 7.44 -6.77
CA TYR A 38 -12.34 8.05 -5.94
C TYR A 38 -12.82 9.12 -4.93
N LEU A 39 -14.04 9.63 -5.11
CA LEU A 39 -14.73 10.52 -4.15
C LEU A 39 -16.00 9.89 -3.58
N ASP A 40 -16.16 8.57 -3.72
CA ASP A 40 -17.30 7.87 -3.13
C ASP A 40 -17.27 8.01 -1.59
N PRO A 41 -18.38 8.39 -0.92
CA PRO A 41 -18.40 8.54 0.53
C PRO A 41 -17.96 7.29 1.31
N GLU A 42 -18.24 6.10 0.77
CA GLU A 42 -17.78 4.85 1.38
C GLU A 42 -16.26 4.70 1.29
N TYR A 43 -15.66 5.08 0.16
CA TYR A 43 -14.21 5.07 -0.01
C TYR A 43 -13.53 6.10 0.91
N LEU A 44 -14.06 7.32 1.00
CA LEU A 44 -13.51 8.35 1.88
C LEU A 44 -13.54 7.91 3.36
N ARG A 45 -14.62 7.27 3.82
CA ARG A 45 -14.68 6.68 5.16
C ARG A 45 -13.60 5.60 5.37
N MET A 46 -13.37 4.73 4.37
CA MET A 46 -12.30 3.73 4.47
C MET A 46 -10.91 4.38 4.54
N MET A 47 -10.69 5.52 3.85
CA MET A 47 -9.46 6.28 3.98
C MET A 47 -9.27 6.81 5.40
N ASP A 48 -10.29 7.41 6.00
CA ASP A 48 -10.25 7.92 7.38
C ASP A 48 -9.97 6.79 8.40
N GLU A 49 -10.65 5.65 8.25
CA GLU A 49 -10.40 4.46 9.07
C GLU A 49 -8.97 3.94 8.90
N THR A 50 -8.43 3.99 7.67
CA THR A 50 -7.04 3.61 7.39
C THR A 50 -6.05 4.54 8.11
N GLN A 51 -6.30 5.85 8.14
CA GLN A 51 -5.44 6.78 8.90
C GLN A 51 -5.42 6.46 10.40
N VAL A 52 -6.58 6.13 11.00
CA VAL A 52 -6.67 5.70 12.40
C VAL A 52 -5.83 4.43 12.65
N LEU A 53 -5.94 3.45 11.76
CA LEU A 53 -5.20 2.19 11.86
C LEU A 53 -3.69 2.40 11.70
N LEU A 54 -3.27 3.28 10.78
CA LEU A 54 -1.86 3.62 10.59
C LEU A 54 -1.27 4.33 11.82
N ARG A 55 -2.01 5.29 12.40
CA ARG A 55 -1.60 5.95 13.65
C ARG A 55 -1.37 4.95 14.78
N ARG A 56 -2.28 3.98 14.92
CA ARG A 56 -2.13 2.88 15.88
C ARG A 56 -0.90 2.01 15.57
N MET A 57 -0.66 1.70 14.29
CA MET A 57 0.48 0.87 13.86
C MET A 57 1.82 1.56 14.13
N PHE A 58 1.93 2.86 13.83
CA PHE A 58 3.14 3.65 14.05
C PHE A 58 3.30 4.14 15.50
N GLY A 59 2.27 4.05 16.33
CA GLY A 59 2.31 4.55 17.70
C GLY A 59 2.38 6.08 17.77
N THR A 60 1.62 6.78 16.93
CA THR A 60 1.61 8.24 16.82
C THR A 60 0.21 8.83 16.91
N GLU A 61 0.13 10.11 17.26
CA GLU A 61 -1.11 10.91 17.24
C GLU A 61 -1.17 11.87 16.04
N ASN A 62 -0.15 11.89 15.18
CA ASN A 62 -0.08 12.79 14.02
C ASN A 62 -1.29 12.63 13.09
N GLU A 63 -2.10 13.68 12.98
CA GLU A 63 -3.30 13.70 12.11
C GLU A 63 -2.95 13.34 10.66
N TRP A 64 -1.85 13.89 10.14
CA TRP A 64 -1.32 13.62 8.80
C TRP A 64 -0.57 12.28 8.71
N THR A 65 -1.29 11.19 8.95
CA THR A 65 -0.79 9.82 8.79
C THR A 65 -1.57 9.13 7.67
N MET A 66 -0.98 9.00 6.49
CA MET A 66 -1.68 8.55 5.28
C MET A 66 -0.86 7.55 4.46
N CYS A 67 -1.54 6.86 3.53
CA CYS A 67 -0.88 6.00 2.54
C CYS A 67 -0.36 6.83 1.36
N VAL A 68 0.80 6.44 0.84
CA VAL A 68 1.30 6.90 -0.47
C VAL A 68 1.07 5.78 -1.48
N PRO A 69 0.38 6.03 -2.61
CA PRO A 69 0.12 5.00 -3.62
C PRO A 69 1.41 4.64 -4.37
N GLY A 70 2.08 3.57 -3.93
CA GLY A 70 3.33 3.10 -4.52
C GLY A 70 4.00 2.01 -3.70
N THR A 71 5.21 1.62 -4.09
CA THR A 71 6.07 0.75 -3.28
C THR A 71 6.73 1.54 -2.14
N GLY A 72 7.49 0.88 -1.27
CA GLY A 72 8.18 1.54 -0.16
C GLY A 72 9.09 2.71 -0.60
N MET A 73 9.69 2.62 -1.80
CA MET A 73 10.53 3.70 -2.34
C MET A 73 9.74 4.97 -2.63
N ALA A 74 8.48 4.87 -3.07
CA ALA A 74 7.64 6.04 -3.29
C ALA A 74 7.32 6.76 -1.97
N GLY A 75 7.19 6.02 -0.87
CA GLY A 75 7.04 6.61 0.47
C GLY A 75 8.30 7.36 0.91
N MET A 76 9.48 6.77 0.68
CA MET A 76 10.76 7.43 0.96
C MET A 76 10.93 8.70 0.12
N GLU A 77 10.68 8.63 -1.18
CA GLU A 77 10.76 9.77 -2.09
C GLU A 77 9.79 10.88 -1.68
N ALA A 78 8.53 10.55 -1.40
CA ALA A 78 7.53 11.51 -0.93
C ALA A 78 7.96 12.20 0.37
N ALA A 79 8.55 11.47 1.31
CA ALA A 79 9.05 12.06 2.56
C ALA A 79 10.22 13.01 2.33
N LEU A 80 11.17 12.65 1.48
CA LEU A 80 12.38 13.45 1.24
C LEU A 80 12.08 14.69 0.41
N ILE A 81 11.35 14.55 -0.71
CA ILE A 81 11.14 15.65 -1.67
C ILE A 81 10.23 16.76 -1.12
N ASN A 82 9.41 16.47 -0.11
CA ASN A 82 8.56 17.48 0.53
C ASN A 82 9.26 18.21 1.70
N VAL A 83 10.43 17.74 2.14
CA VAL A 83 11.14 18.29 3.30
C VAL A 83 12.47 18.94 2.91
N LEU A 84 13.13 18.45 1.86
CA LEU A 84 14.43 18.93 1.41
C LEU A 84 14.34 19.83 0.18
N GLU A 85 15.13 20.90 0.17
CA GLU A 85 15.38 21.77 -0.98
C GLU A 85 16.80 21.57 -1.55
N PRO A 86 17.06 21.98 -2.81
CA PRO A 86 18.41 21.92 -3.38
C PRO A 86 19.42 22.75 -2.57
N GLY A 87 20.44 22.07 -2.03
CA GLY A 87 21.48 22.68 -1.19
C GLY A 87 21.39 22.30 0.28
N ASP A 88 20.32 21.64 0.72
CA ASP A 88 20.19 21.13 2.07
C ASP A 88 21.19 19.98 2.35
N GLU A 89 21.68 19.93 3.58
CA GLU A 89 22.49 18.83 4.10
C GLU A 89 21.58 17.81 4.80
N ALA A 90 21.70 16.52 4.43
CA ALA A 90 20.96 15.40 5.03
C ALA A 90 21.94 14.33 5.52
N VAL A 91 21.62 13.66 6.63
CA VAL A 91 22.44 12.63 7.31
C VAL A 91 21.74 11.29 7.47
#